data_AF-A0A849Z939-F1
#
_entry.id   AF-A0A849Z939-F1
#
_cell.length_a   1.000
_cell.length_b   1.000
_cell.length_c   1.000
_cell.angle_alpha   90.00
_cell.angle_beta   90.00
_cell.angle_gamma   90.00
#
_symmetry.space_group_name_H-M   'P 1'
#
loop_
_entity.id
_entity.type
_entity.pdbx_description
1 polymer ?
#
loop_
_entity_poly.entity_id
_entity_poly.type
_entity_poly.pdbx_seq_one_letter_code
_entity_poly.pdbx_strand_id
1 'polypeptide(L)'
;MSRGLPPEIERTCRLSAIPPHVRSTFALLPAPLELRLTLREDGSPLPSAANQLLKLALLGAGASLSGVDRGTELRIEASLRDKRHSVNEAELGGELQSILPKLLLSLFAPDDVGARS
;
A
#
# COMPACT_ATOMS: atom_id res chain seq x y z
N MET A 1 5.17 -8.40 14.21
CA MET A 1 3.79 -8.68 14.64
C MET A 1 2.88 -7.65 13.99
N SER A 2 1.99 -8.10 13.10
CA SER A 2 1.08 -7.28 12.29
C SER A 2 -0.07 -6.76 13.18
N ARG A 3 0.23 -5.81 14.09
CA ARG A 3 -0.76 -5.31 15.05
C ARG A 3 -1.98 -4.76 14.31
N GLY A 4 -3.15 -5.36 14.55
CA GLY A 4 -4.44 -4.88 14.05
C GLY A 4 -4.96 -5.54 12.76
N LEU A 5 -4.18 -6.35 12.04
CA LEU A 5 -4.67 -7.02 10.83
C LEU A 5 -5.48 -8.29 11.20
N PRO A 6 -6.71 -8.47 10.69
CA PRO A 6 -7.47 -9.69 10.93
C PRO A 6 -6.75 -10.94 10.39
N PRO A 7 -6.74 -12.08 11.11
CA PRO A 7 -6.00 -13.28 10.71
C PRO A 7 -6.38 -13.83 9.33
N GLU A 8 -7.65 -13.69 8.92
CA GLU A 8 -8.14 -14.15 7.62
C GLU A 8 -7.57 -13.31 6.46
N ILE A 9 -7.47 -11.99 6.68
CA ILE A 9 -6.84 -11.07 5.72
C ILE A 9 -5.36 -11.37 5.65
N GLU A 10 -4.69 -11.55 6.79
CA GLU A 10 -3.28 -11.92 6.82
C GLU A 10 -3.02 -13.21 6.02
N ARG A 11 -3.86 -14.24 6.21
CA ARG A 11 -3.77 -15.50 5.46
C ARG A 11 -3.93 -15.27 3.96
N THR A 12 -4.94 -14.50 3.55
CA THR A 12 -5.23 -14.21 2.14
C THR A 12 -4.10 -13.43 1.48
N CYS A 13 -3.57 -12.42 2.17
CA CYS A 13 -2.40 -11.66 1.74
C CYS A 13 -1.20 -12.58 1.53
N ARG A 14 -0.88 -13.47 2.47
CA ARG A 14 0.26 -14.41 2.35
C ARG A 14 0.16 -15.30 1.11
N LEU A 15 -1.04 -15.68 0.70
CA LEU A 15 -1.29 -16.52 -0.47
C LEU A 15 -1.23 -15.76 -1.80
N SER A 16 -1.30 -14.43 -1.78
CA SER A 16 -1.28 -13.62 -3.01
C SER A 16 0.09 -13.66 -3.68
N ALA A 17 0.14 -13.81 -5.00
CA ALA A 17 1.40 -13.76 -5.75
C ALA A 17 1.85 -12.29 -5.92
N ILE A 18 3.12 -12.01 -5.64
CA ILE A 18 3.72 -10.70 -5.96
C ILE A 18 4.53 -10.89 -7.24
N PRO A 19 4.24 -10.12 -8.31
CA PRO A 19 5.05 -10.15 -9.52
C PRO A 19 6.51 -9.78 -9.22
N PRO A 20 7.51 -10.45 -9.83
CA PRO A 20 8.92 -10.21 -9.55
C PRO A 20 9.33 -8.74 -9.74
N HIS A 21 8.80 -8.08 -10.79
CA HIS A 21 9.09 -6.68 -11.08
C HIS A 21 8.62 -5.74 -9.95
N VAL A 22 7.44 -5.97 -9.36
CA VAL A 22 6.93 -5.20 -8.22
C VAL A 22 7.90 -5.34 -7.04
N ARG A 23 8.32 -6.57 -6.73
CA ARG A 23 9.26 -6.82 -5.63
C ARG A 23 10.59 -6.09 -5.85
N SER A 24 11.11 -6.13 -7.08
CA SER A 24 12.33 -5.40 -7.44
C SER A 24 12.16 -3.89 -7.25
N THR A 25 11.03 -3.32 -7.65
CA THR A 25 10.75 -1.89 -7.44
C THR A 25 10.76 -1.52 -5.95
N PHE A 26 10.11 -2.30 -5.09
CA PHE A 26 10.10 -2.04 -3.65
C PHE A 26 11.48 -2.22 -2.99
N ALA A 27 12.31 -3.14 -3.50
CA ALA A 27 13.68 -3.31 -3.03
C ALA A 27 14.60 -2.14 -3.38
N LEU A 28 14.26 -1.34 -4.39
CA LEU A 28 15.01 -0.16 -4.81
C LEU A 28 14.60 1.11 -4.07
N LEU A 29 13.61 1.05 -3.18
CA LEU A 29 13.17 2.21 -2.42
C LEU A 29 14.27 2.65 -1.43
N PRO A 30 14.55 3.96 -1.32
CA PRO A 30 15.55 4.49 -0.40
C PRO A 30 15.16 4.35 1.07
N ALA A 31 13.87 4.10 1.35
CA ALA A 31 13.35 3.75 2.66
C ALA A 31 12.07 2.90 2.49
N PRO A 32 11.69 2.09 3.48
CA PRO A 32 10.45 1.33 3.43
C PRO A 32 9.23 2.26 3.32
N LEU A 33 8.26 1.89 2.50
CA LEU A 33 6.95 2.52 2.46
C LEU A 33 6.17 2.17 3.72
N GLU A 34 5.69 3.16 4.44
CA GLU A 34 4.77 2.96 5.55
C GLU A 34 3.36 2.89 5.00
N LEU A 35 2.65 1.80 5.31
CA LEU A 35 1.28 1.57 4.86
C LEU A 35 0.34 1.66 6.05
N ARG A 36 -0.68 2.50 5.95
CA ARG A 36 -1.85 2.48 6.84
C ARG A 36 -3.06 1.99 6.06
N LEU A 37 -3.72 0.98 6.60
CA LEU A 37 -4.86 0.32 5.97
C LEU A 37 -6.14 0.75 6.67
N THR A 38 -7.14 1.16 5.92
CA THR A 38 -8.53 1.27 6.39
C THR A 38 -9.32 0.12 5.78
N LEU A 39 -9.75 -0.81 6.62
CA LEU A 39 -10.58 -1.95 6.22
C LEU A 39 -12.05 -1.56 6.23
N ARG A 40 -12.81 -2.11 5.28
CA ARG A 40 -14.27 -2.04 5.32
C ARG A 40 -14.81 -2.71 6.58
N GLU A 41 -15.87 -2.12 7.13
CA GLU A 41 -16.59 -2.67 8.28
C GLU A 41 -17.36 -3.95 7.94
N ASP A 42 -17.81 -4.08 6.69
CA ASP A 42 -18.57 -5.23 6.19
C ASP A 42 -17.75 -6.53 6.06
N GLY A 43 -16.42 -6.45 6.18
CA GLY A 43 -15.52 -7.59 6.06
C GLY A 43 -15.35 -8.10 4.62
N SER A 44 -15.76 -7.31 3.62
CA SER A 44 -15.64 -7.69 2.22
C SER A 44 -14.18 -7.96 1.82
N PRO A 45 -13.94 -8.93 0.90
CA PRO A 45 -12.61 -9.39 0.56
C PRO A 45 -11.75 -8.26 -0.02
N LEU A 46 -10.44 -8.30 0.26
CA LEU A 46 -9.52 -7.32 -0.29
C LEU A 46 -9.29 -7.55 -1.79
N PRO A 47 -9.27 -6.49 -2.61
CA PRO A 47 -8.78 -6.55 -3.97
C PRO A 47 -7.33 -7.05 -4.08
N SER A 48 -6.96 -7.55 -5.25
CA SER A 48 -5.63 -8.13 -5.51
C SER A 48 -4.49 -7.16 -5.19
N ALA A 49 -4.58 -5.90 -5.64
CA ALA A 49 -3.55 -4.91 -5.39
C ALA A 49 -3.35 -4.62 -3.89
N ALA A 50 -4.45 -4.55 -3.14
CA ALA A 50 -4.41 -4.38 -1.68
C ALA A 50 -3.71 -5.56 -1.00
N ASN A 51 -4.05 -6.80 -1.37
CA ASN A 51 -3.40 -7.99 -0.83
C ASN A 51 -1.90 -8.04 -1.14
N GLN A 52 -1.49 -7.64 -2.34
CA GLN A 52 -0.09 -7.61 -2.76
C GLN A 52 0.72 -6.56 -1.99
N LEU A 53 0.18 -5.35 -1.82
CA LEU A 53 0.79 -4.28 -1.01
C LEU A 53 0.94 -4.71 0.45
N LEU A 54 -0.12 -5.29 1.03
CA LEU A 54 -0.06 -5.81 2.39
C LEU A 54 0.92 -6.96 2.52
N LYS A 55 1.01 -7.86 1.54
CA LYS A 55 2.01 -8.93 1.54
C LYS A 55 3.43 -8.37 1.54
N LEU A 56 3.73 -7.32 0.76
CA LEU A 56 5.03 -6.66 0.80
C LEU A 56 5.36 -6.13 2.21
N ALA A 57 4.37 -5.49 2.86
CA ALA A 57 4.53 -5.00 4.23
C ALA A 57 4.71 -6.12 5.26
N LEU A 58 3.94 -7.20 5.14
CA LEU A 58 4.07 -8.38 6.02
C LEU A 58 5.42 -9.09 5.88
N LEU A 59 6.01 -9.03 4.68
CA LEU A 59 7.35 -9.58 4.41
C LEU A 59 8.48 -8.62 4.76
N GLY A 60 8.20 -7.35 5.12
CA GLY A 60 9.22 -6.32 5.29
C GLY A 60 9.98 -6.01 3.99
N ALA A 61 9.38 -6.28 2.83
CA ALA A 61 10.03 -6.16 1.52
C ALA A 61 9.81 -4.75 0.96
N GLY A 62 10.55 -3.77 1.51
CA GLY A 62 10.44 -2.37 1.09
C GLY A 62 9.14 -1.67 1.51
N ALA A 63 8.32 -2.33 2.33
CA ALA A 63 7.12 -1.76 2.93
C ALA A 63 6.97 -2.24 4.37
N SER A 64 6.20 -1.50 5.16
CA SER A 64 5.86 -1.83 6.54
C SER A 64 4.41 -1.41 6.83
N LEU A 65 3.72 -2.16 7.69
CA LEU A 65 2.35 -1.84 8.10
C LEU A 65 2.41 -1.00 9.36
N SER A 66 2.01 0.27 9.28
CA SER A 66 2.05 1.23 10.39
C SER A 66 0.75 1.31 11.18
N GLY A 67 -0.38 0.89 10.59
CA GLY A 67 -1.67 0.87 11.28
C GLY A 67 -2.78 0.19 10.47
N VAL A 68 -3.81 -0.27 11.19
CA VAL A 68 -5.04 -0.84 10.62
C VAL A 68 -6.23 -0.21 11.32
N ASP A 69 -7.04 0.52 10.56
CA ASP A 69 -8.28 1.15 10.98
C ASP A 69 -9.48 0.46 10.34
N ARG A 70 -10.68 0.76 10.82
CA ARG A 70 -11.97 0.35 10.24
C ARG A 70 -12.69 1.58 9.70
N GLY A 71 -13.39 1.42 8.57
CA GLY A 71 -14.16 2.49 7.95
C GLY A 71 -15.16 1.98 6.93
N THR A 72 -15.83 2.92 6.26
CA THR A 72 -16.89 2.62 5.28
C THR A 72 -16.34 2.09 3.96
N GLU A 73 -15.12 2.47 3.59
CA GLU A 73 -14.48 2.12 2.32
C GLU A 73 -13.08 1.56 2.55
N LEU A 74 -12.62 0.74 1.61
CA LEU A 74 -11.24 0.27 1.61
C LEU A 74 -10.29 1.41 1.18
N ARG A 75 -9.24 1.64 1.95
CA ARG A 75 -8.19 2.61 1.62
C ARG A 75 -6.82 2.13 2.08
N ILE A 76 -5.79 2.43 1.28
CA ILE A 76 -4.39 2.29 1.69
C ILE A 76 -3.74 3.66 1.57
N GLU A 77 -3.32 4.21 2.70
CA GLU A 77 -2.43 5.36 2.74
C GLU A 77 -0.99 4.87 2.76
N ALA A 78 -0.22 5.24 1.74
CA ALA A 78 1.21 4.99 1.64
C ALA A 78 1.96 6.27 1.98
N SER A 79 2.91 6.19 2.91
CA SER A 79 3.76 7.30 3.30
C SER A 79 5.24 6.96 3.13
N LEU A 80 5.99 7.97 2.71
CA LEU A 80 7.44 7.92 2.61
C LEU A 80 7.99 9.28 3.04
N ARG A 81 8.68 9.32 4.19
CA ARG A 81 9.14 10.57 4.82
C ARG A 81 7.95 11.51 5.03
N ASP A 82 7.99 12.70 4.44
CA ASP A 82 6.95 13.73 4.58
C ASP A 82 5.83 13.62 3.54
N LYS A 83 5.94 12.66 2.60
CA LYS A 83 4.97 12.48 1.51
C LYS A 83 3.99 11.37 1.82
N ARG A 84 2.73 11.61 1.46
CA ARG A 84 1.63 10.66 1.62
C ARG A 84 0.81 10.60 0.35
N HIS A 85 0.35 9.40 0.05
CA HIS A 85 -0.56 9.15 -1.05
C HIS A 85 -1.62 8.14 -0.61
N SER A 86 -2.88 8.46 -0.86
CA SER A 86 -4.00 7.60 -0.54
C SER A 86 -4.52 6.93 -1.80
N VAL A 87 -4.51 5.60 -1.82
CA VAL A 87 -5.12 4.79 -2.87
C VAL A 87 -6.50 4.35 -2.40
N ASN A 88 -7.53 4.68 -3.17
CA ASN A 88 -8.91 4.35 -2.83
C ASN A 88 -9.32 2.95 -3.34
N GLU A 89 -10.50 2.50 -2.94
CA GLU A 89 -11.04 1.19 -3.32
C GLU A 89 -11.15 0.98 -4.83
N ALA A 90 -11.57 2.00 -5.58
CA ALA A 90 -11.71 1.92 -7.03
C ALA A 90 -10.37 1.67 -7.73
N GLU A 91 -9.31 2.33 -7.26
CA GLU A 91 -7.95 2.10 -7.74
C GLU A 91 -7.42 0.73 -7.32
N LEU A 92 -7.64 0.33 -6.07
CA LEU A 92 -7.24 -0.98 -5.55
C LEU A 92 -7.94 -2.15 -6.25
N GLY A 93 -9.12 -1.92 -6.83
CA GLY A 93 -9.83 -2.88 -7.68
C GLY A 93 -9.07 -3.27 -8.95
N GLY A 94 -8.11 -2.45 -9.39
CA GLY A 94 -7.25 -2.72 -10.54
C GLY A 94 -6.01 -3.58 -10.22
N GLU A 95 -5.10 -3.65 -11.17
CA GLU A 95 -3.81 -4.33 -10.98
C GLU A 95 -2.81 -3.40 -10.29
N LEU A 96 -2.01 -3.95 -9.36
CA LEU A 96 -0.99 -3.18 -8.64
C LEU A 96 -0.01 -2.48 -9.59
N GLN A 97 0.32 -3.11 -10.72
CA GLN A 97 1.21 -2.54 -11.72
C GLN A 97 0.70 -1.23 -12.35
N SER A 98 -0.62 -1.02 -12.38
CA SER A 98 -1.22 0.22 -12.89
C SER A 98 -1.21 1.34 -11.84
N ILE A 99 -1.24 0.99 -10.55
CA ILE A 99 -1.26 1.94 -9.43
C ILE A 99 0.17 2.35 -9.06
N LEU A 100 1.11 1.41 -9.14
CA LEU A 100 2.47 1.57 -8.63
C LEU A 100 3.21 2.79 -9.21
N PRO A 101 3.15 3.08 -10.53
CA PRO A 101 3.78 4.29 -11.07
C PRO A 101 3.21 5.57 -10.45
N LYS A 102 1.88 5.67 -10.29
CA LYS A 102 1.22 6.84 -9.70
C LYS A 102 1.61 7.02 -8.23
N LEU A 103 1.58 5.93 -7.48
CA LEU A 103 1.98 5.92 -6.07
C LEU A 103 3.44 6.38 -5.93
N LEU A 104 4.37 5.78 -6.68
CA LEU A 104 5.78 6.14 -6.59
C LEU A 104 6.02 7.58 -7.07
N LEU A 105 5.41 8.01 -8.17
CA LEU A 105 5.53 9.39 -8.64
C LEU A 105 5.03 10.37 -7.58
N SER A 106 3.90 10.11 -6.92
CA SER A 106 3.40 11.01 -5.87
C SER A 106 4.32 11.10 -4.64
N LEU A 107 5.07 10.03 -4.34
CA LEU A 107 5.95 9.95 -3.17
C LEU A 107 7.39 10.39 -3.45
N PHE A 108 7.83 10.36 -4.71
CA PHE A 108 9.19 10.71 -5.14
C PHE A 108 9.26 11.94 -6.04
N ALA A 109 8.14 12.42 -6.58
CA ALA A 109 8.14 13.68 -7.32
C ALA A 109 8.78 14.73 -6.43
N PRO A 110 9.76 15.51 -6.91
CA PRO A 110 10.21 16.68 -6.16
C PRO A 110 8.96 17.50 -5.84
N ASP A 111 8.81 17.94 -4.58
CA ASP A 111 7.79 18.96 -4.31
C ASP A 111 8.01 20.06 -5.35
N ASP A 112 6.93 20.60 -5.91
CA ASP A 112 6.97 21.77 -6.77
C ASP A 112 7.76 22.88 -6.05
N VAL A 113 9.07 22.92 -6.29
CA VAL A 113 9.94 24.05 -6.02
C VAL A 113 9.54 25.09 -7.07
N GLY A 114 8.39 25.73 -6.89
CA GLY A 114 7.86 26.62 -7.92
C GLY A 114 6.51 27.31 -7.71
N ALA A 115 5.69 26.96 -6.72
CA ALA A 115 4.40 27.63 -6.51
C ALA A 115 4.46 28.79 -5.48
N ARG A 116 5.46 29.66 -5.62
CA ARG A 116 5.44 31.02 -5.03
C ARG A 116 6.09 31.98 -6.01
N SER A 117 5.27 32.64 -6.82
CA SER A 117 5.58 33.91 -7.48
C SER A 117 4.30 34.72 -7.52
#